data_AF-A0A356BVF7-F1
#
_entry.id   AF-A0A356BVF7-F1
#
_cell.length_a   1.000
_cell.length_b   1.000
_cell.length_c   1.000
_cell.angle_alpha   90.00
_cell.angle_beta   90.00
_cell.angle_gamma   90.00
#
_symmetry.space_group_name_H-M   'P 1'
#
loop_
_entity.id
_entity.type
_entity.pdbx_description
1 polymer ?
#
loop_
_entity_poly.entity_id
_entity_poly.type
_entity_poly.pdbx_seq_one_letter_code
_entity_poly.pdbx_strand_id
1 'polypeptide(L)'
;GKRPGGPLMVLGGSHPEEPAANLTAQIMVENAEVEAGRLIVAIRANRSASTVTRPGEGYPSYYHIETPWGKKKLRMGDRASNPLDSWPDPEVYIHYPSRQQLAYMDIRNFNRTWPGRENGTITEQTNYAFMELIKAEDVDVFIDYHEAELEYSVM
;
A
#
# COMPACT_ATOMS: atom_id res chain seq x y z
N GLY A 1 -1.05 -1.93 24.00
CA GLY A 1 -0.50 -3.02 24.81
C GLY A 1 -0.80 -2.79 26.28
N LYS A 2 -0.51 -3.77 27.13
CA LYS A 2 -0.77 -3.69 28.59
C LYS A 2 0.30 -2.88 29.33
N ARG A 3 1.46 -2.68 28.73
CA ARG A 3 2.60 -1.91 29.28
C ARG A 3 2.96 -0.72 28.37
N PRO A 4 3.60 0.34 28.91
CA PRO A 4 4.16 1.41 28.10
C PRO A 4 5.18 0.89 27.07
N GLY A 5 5.25 1.56 25.92
CA GLY A 5 6.17 1.26 24.82
C GLY A 5 5.85 2.12 23.60
N GLY A 6 6.73 2.09 22.61
CA GLY A 6 6.60 2.90 21.39
C GLY A 6 5.50 2.46 20.43
N PRO A 7 4.91 3.35 19.61
CA PRO A 7 4.00 2.98 18.54
C PRO A 7 4.76 2.45 17.32
N LEU A 8 4.44 1.23 16.92
CA LEU A 8 4.86 0.62 15.65
C LEU A 8 3.73 0.75 14.64
N MET A 9 4.03 1.28 13.46
CA MET A 9 3.12 1.29 12.32
C MET A 9 3.61 0.32 11.23
N VAL A 10 2.68 -0.47 10.71
CA VAL A 10 2.93 -1.44 9.65
C VAL A 10 1.95 -1.23 8.50
N LEU A 11 2.46 -1.20 7.27
CA LEU A 11 1.66 -1.20 6.06
C LEU A 11 1.85 -2.49 5.27
N GLY A 12 0.72 -3.06 4.87
CA GLY A 12 0.61 -3.95 3.74
C GLY A 12 -0.15 -3.26 2.61
N GLY A 13 0.09 -3.70 1.38
CA GLY A 13 -0.69 -3.26 0.24
C GLY A 13 -0.45 -1.81 -0.17
N SER A 14 0.77 -1.31 0.00
CA SER A 14 1.26 -0.13 -0.73
C SER A 14 1.14 -0.37 -2.24
N HIS A 15 1.56 -1.56 -2.68
CA HIS A 15 1.21 -2.13 -3.98
C HIS A 15 0.42 -3.45 -3.78
N PRO A 16 -0.91 -3.40 -3.89
CA PRO A 16 -1.76 -4.58 -3.72
C PRO A 16 -1.51 -5.77 -4.68
N GLU A 17 -0.66 -5.63 -5.69
CA GLU A 17 -0.15 -6.73 -6.52
C GLU A 17 0.93 -7.59 -5.83
N GLU A 18 1.41 -7.17 -4.65
CA GLU A 18 2.43 -7.84 -3.83
C GLU A 18 1.71 -8.65 -2.72
N PRO A 19 1.39 -9.95 -2.95
CA PRO A 19 0.43 -10.70 -2.15
C PRO A 19 0.91 -11.01 -0.73
N ALA A 20 2.20 -11.28 -0.52
CA ALA A 20 2.80 -11.50 0.79
C ALA A 20 2.87 -10.22 1.63
N ALA A 21 3.08 -9.06 1.01
CA ALA A 21 3.02 -7.77 1.71
C ALA A 21 1.63 -7.54 2.34
N ASN A 22 0.57 -7.76 1.55
CA ASN A 22 -0.81 -7.69 2.03
C ASN A 22 -1.12 -8.75 3.10
N LEU A 23 -0.71 -10.00 2.84
CA LEU A 23 -1.04 -11.13 3.70
C LEU A 23 -0.34 -11.02 5.06
N THR A 24 0.90 -10.56 5.10
CA THR A 24 1.64 -10.36 6.35
C THR A 24 0.92 -9.36 7.26
N ALA A 25 0.48 -8.22 6.73
CA ALA A 25 -0.29 -7.24 7.50
C ALA A 25 -1.64 -7.83 8.00
N GLN A 26 -2.31 -8.62 7.17
CA GLN A 26 -3.55 -9.31 7.57
C GLN A 26 -3.30 -10.34 8.68
N ILE A 27 -2.29 -11.20 8.55
CA ILE A 27 -1.93 -12.20 9.56
C ILE A 27 -1.56 -11.52 10.88
N MET A 28 -0.86 -10.37 10.81
CA MET A 28 -0.53 -9.58 11.99
C MET A 28 -1.78 -9.11 12.73
N VAL A 29 -2.79 -8.57 12.03
CA VAL A 29 -4.07 -8.20 12.67
C VAL A 29 -4.80 -9.41 13.24
N GLU A 30 -4.73 -10.56 12.56
CA GLU A 30 -5.41 -11.79 12.97
C GLU A 30 -4.75 -12.46 14.20
N ASN A 31 -3.45 -12.23 14.47
CA ASN A 31 -2.69 -13.03 15.43
C ASN A 31 -1.82 -12.22 16.43
N ALA A 32 -1.57 -10.94 16.22
CA ALA A 32 -0.62 -10.20 17.07
C ALA A 32 -1.20 -9.93 18.47
N GLU A 33 -0.44 -10.32 19.50
CA GLU A 33 -0.69 -9.94 20.88
C GLU A 33 0.28 -8.82 21.31
N VAL A 34 -0.24 -7.60 21.44
CA VAL A 34 0.60 -6.44 21.79
C VAL A 34 0.79 -6.38 23.31
N GLU A 35 1.94 -6.82 23.80
CA GLU A 35 2.27 -6.75 25.23
C GLU A 35 2.59 -5.33 25.72
N ALA A 36 3.34 -4.56 24.93
CA ALA A 36 3.81 -3.22 25.27
C ALA A 36 3.65 -2.26 24.06
N GLY A 37 3.39 -0.99 24.34
CA GLY A 37 3.24 0.05 23.30
C GLY A 37 1.96 -0.09 22.47
N ARG A 38 2.01 0.30 21.20
CA ARG A 38 0.86 0.28 20.29
C ARG A 38 1.28 -0.27 18.93
N LEU A 39 0.39 -1.07 18.32
CA LEU A 39 0.53 -1.54 16.95
C LEU A 39 -0.57 -0.93 16.10
N ILE A 40 -0.19 -0.23 15.03
CA ILE A 40 -1.10 0.36 14.04
C ILE A 40 -0.85 -0.40 12.73
N VAL A 41 -1.89 -1.03 12.19
CA VAL A 41 -1.76 -1.84 10.96
C VAL A 41 -2.71 -1.32 9.89
N ALA A 42 -2.15 -0.92 8.76
CA ALA A 42 -2.89 -0.71 7.52
C ALA A 42 -2.78 -1.98 6.67
N ILE A 43 -3.83 -2.82 6.66
CA ILE A 43 -3.82 -4.08 5.88
C ILE A 43 -3.68 -3.79 4.39
N ARG A 44 -4.36 -2.74 3.91
CA ARG A 44 -4.34 -2.28 2.52
C ARG A 44 -4.16 -0.77 2.47
N ALA A 45 -2.91 -0.33 2.44
CA ALA A 45 -2.52 1.07 2.39
C ALA A 45 -3.13 1.79 1.18
N ASN A 46 -2.93 1.23 -0.01
CA ASN A 46 -3.54 1.71 -1.24
C ASN A 46 -4.86 0.98 -1.50
N ARG A 47 -5.93 1.43 -0.84
CA ARG A 47 -7.25 0.82 -0.99
C ARG A 47 -7.80 0.93 -2.41
N SER A 48 -7.47 2.01 -3.13
CA SER A 48 -7.84 2.23 -4.54
C SER A 48 -7.21 1.16 -5.44
N ALA A 49 -5.89 0.97 -5.37
CA ALA A 49 -5.17 -0.05 -6.14
C ALA A 49 -5.65 -1.48 -5.86
N SER A 50 -6.22 -1.72 -4.68
CA SER A 50 -6.83 -3.02 -4.31
C SER A 50 -8.12 -3.34 -5.06
N THR A 51 -8.72 -2.37 -5.76
CA THR A 51 -9.99 -2.56 -6.48
C THR A 51 -9.81 -2.96 -7.94
N VAL A 52 -8.61 -2.80 -8.49
CA VAL A 52 -8.24 -3.13 -9.86
C VAL A 52 -7.12 -4.18 -9.85
N THR A 53 -6.91 -4.84 -10.98
CA THR A 53 -5.75 -5.72 -11.21
C THR A 53 -5.17 -5.26 -12.52
N ARG A 54 -3.84 -5.24 -12.63
CA ARG A 54 -3.19 -4.66 -13.80
C ARG A 54 -3.65 -5.32 -15.10
N PRO A 55 -4.26 -4.58 -16.04
CA PRO A 55 -4.67 -5.15 -17.32
C PRO A 55 -3.45 -5.51 -18.19
N GLY A 56 -3.46 -6.69 -18.78
CA GLY A 56 -2.47 -7.09 -19.80
C GLY A 56 -1.15 -7.67 -19.28
N GLU A 57 -0.96 -7.77 -17.96
CA GLU A 57 0.33 -8.15 -17.35
C GLU A 57 0.30 -9.52 -16.65
N GLY A 58 -0.71 -10.35 -16.96
CA GLY A 58 -0.77 -11.74 -16.50
C GLY A 58 -1.11 -11.93 -15.03
N TYR A 59 -1.38 -10.86 -14.27
CA TYR A 59 -1.81 -10.96 -12.88
C TYR A 59 -3.22 -11.57 -12.76
N PRO A 60 -3.44 -12.57 -11.88
CA PRO A 60 -4.77 -13.08 -11.62
C PRO A 60 -5.58 -12.03 -10.86
N SER A 61 -6.91 -11.98 -11.01
CA SER A 61 -7.71 -11.04 -10.19
C SER A 61 -7.80 -11.46 -8.72
N TYR A 62 -7.62 -12.75 -8.43
CA TYR A 62 -7.66 -13.32 -7.08
C TYR A 62 -6.65 -14.44 -6.94
N TYR A 63 -6.09 -14.59 -5.75
CA TYR A 63 -5.30 -15.76 -5.33
C TYR A 63 -6.00 -16.45 -4.17
N HIS A 64 -5.60 -17.69 -3.88
CA HIS A 64 -6.23 -18.48 -2.84
C HIS A 64 -5.19 -19.16 -1.95
N ILE A 65 -5.51 -19.30 -0.67
CA ILE A 65 -4.69 -20.00 0.32
C ILE A 65 -5.55 -21.09 0.96
N GLU A 66 -5.03 -22.31 0.99
CA GLU A 66 -5.64 -23.43 1.69
C GLU A 66 -5.38 -23.28 3.21
N THR A 67 -6.43 -23.44 4.01
CA THR A 67 -6.33 -23.38 5.47
C THR A 67 -7.08 -24.56 6.10
N PRO A 68 -6.81 -24.93 7.37
CA PRO A 68 -7.53 -26.01 8.04
C PRO A 68 -9.05 -25.82 8.12
N TRP A 69 -9.54 -24.58 8.01
CA TRP A 69 -10.97 -24.22 8.03
C TRP A 69 -11.53 -23.87 6.64
N GLY A 70 -10.80 -24.18 5.57
CA GLY A 70 -11.25 -24.02 4.18
C GLY A 70 -10.34 -23.14 3.33
N LYS A 71 -10.80 -22.82 2.12
CA LYS A 71 -10.03 -22.06 1.14
C LYS A 71 -10.33 -20.56 1.25
N LYS A 72 -9.32 -19.76 1.59
CA LYS A 72 -9.46 -18.29 1.66
C LYS A 72 -9.19 -17.69 0.28
N LYS A 73 -10.16 -16.94 -0.25
CA LYS A 73 -10.02 -16.15 -1.48
C LYS A 73 -9.53 -14.75 -1.15
N LEU A 74 -8.46 -14.31 -1.79
CA LEU A 74 -7.81 -13.02 -1.55
C LEU A 74 -7.72 -12.23 -2.86
N ARG A 75 -8.00 -10.92 -2.78
CA ARG A 75 -7.96 -10.04 -3.95
C ARG A 75 -6.52 -9.69 -4.29
N MET A 76 -6.09 -10.00 -5.51
CA MET A 76 -4.87 -9.46 -6.11
C MET A 76 -5.19 -8.07 -6.66
N GLY A 77 -4.41 -7.08 -6.25
CA GLY A 77 -4.61 -5.71 -6.72
C GLY A 77 -3.66 -5.32 -7.85
N ASP A 78 -3.34 -4.04 -7.93
CA ASP A 78 -2.40 -3.44 -8.88
C ASP A 78 -1.33 -2.65 -8.11
N ARG A 79 -0.24 -2.27 -8.79
CA ARG A 79 0.78 -1.34 -8.29
C ARG A 79 0.27 0.07 -8.12
N ALA A 80 -0.56 0.49 -9.06
CA ALA A 80 -1.06 1.84 -9.14
C ALA A 80 -2.51 1.91 -8.69
N SER A 81 -2.89 3.04 -8.07
CA SER A 81 -4.28 3.37 -7.79
C SER A 81 -5.14 3.23 -9.04
N ASN A 82 -6.39 2.84 -8.84
CA ASN A 82 -7.31 2.56 -9.93
C ASN A 82 -7.49 3.82 -10.79
N PRO A 83 -7.28 3.75 -12.11
CA PRO A 83 -7.51 4.89 -12.99
C PRO A 83 -8.90 5.52 -12.84
N LEU A 84 -9.92 4.73 -12.47
CA LEU A 84 -11.27 5.25 -12.22
C LEU A 84 -11.33 6.24 -11.05
N ASP A 85 -10.39 6.19 -10.12
CA ASP A 85 -10.32 7.08 -8.96
C ASP A 85 -9.40 8.29 -9.18
N SER A 86 -8.64 8.33 -10.28
CA SER A 86 -7.56 9.31 -10.49
C SER A 86 -7.37 9.76 -11.94
N TRP A 87 -8.38 9.63 -12.79
CA TRP A 87 -8.32 10.06 -14.19
C TRP A 87 -8.58 11.57 -14.36
N PRO A 88 -7.90 12.26 -15.29
CA PRO A 88 -6.81 11.79 -16.14
C PRO A 88 -5.44 11.83 -15.45
N ASP A 89 -4.54 10.94 -15.87
CA ASP A 89 -3.11 11.07 -15.55
C ASP A 89 -2.52 12.28 -16.32
N PRO A 90 -1.51 12.97 -15.76
CA PRO A 90 -0.81 14.06 -16.44
C PRO A 90 0.04 13.54 -17.60
N GLU A 91 0.65 14.42 -18.39
CA GLU A 91 1.65 13.99 -19.39
C GLU A 91 2.98 13.58 -18.74
N VAL A 92 3.38 14.31 -17.70
CA VAL A 92 4.55 14.03 -16.86
C VAL A 92 4.12 14.27 -15.41
N TYR A 93 4.45 13.33 -14.53
CA TYR A 93 4.23 13.56 -13.11
C TYR A 93 5.39 14.39 -12.55
N ILE A 94 5.07 15.55 -11.95
CA ILE A 94 6.05 16.38 -11.24
C ILE A 94 5.83 16.15 -9.74
N HIS A 95 6.74 15.39 -9.14
CA HIS A 95 6.64 14.98 -7.74
C HIS A 95 6.61 16.16 -6.77
N TYR A 96 5.72 16.13 -5.80
CA TYR A 96 5.76 17.05 -4.66
C TYR A 96 6.50 16.42 -3.46
N PRO A 97 7.43 17.12 -2.80
CA PRO A 97 7.88 18.50 -3.06
C PRO A 97 9.12 18.56 -3.96
N SER A 98 9.73 17.43 -4.31
CA SER A 98 11.08 17.40 -4.92
C SER A 98 11.14 17.98 -6.33
N ARG A 99 10.01 18.11 -7.02
CA ARG A 99 9.87 18.50 -8.43
C ARG A 99 10.57 17.55 -9.40
N GLN A 100 10.90 16.33 -8.96
CA GLN A 100 11.40 15.29 -9.84
C GLN A 100 10.35 14.99 -10.92
N GLN A 101 10.79 14.90 -12.17
CA GLN A 101 9.95 14.45 -13.27
C GLN A 101 9.95 12.92 -13.29
N LEU A 102 8.76 12.36 -13.26
CA LEU A 102 8.48 10.92 -13.22
C LEU A 102 7.55 10.54 -14.36
N ALA A 103 7.41 9.24 -14.62
CA ALA A 103 6.48 8.76 -15.62
C ALA A 103 5.05 9.18 -15.23
N TYR A 104 4.20 9.45 -16.21
CA TYR A 104 2.83 9.92 -15.95
C TYR A 104 2.06 9.03 -14.96
N MET A 105 2.23 7.71 -15.07
CA MET A 105 1.58 6.71 -14.23
C MET A 105 2.01 6.78 -12.77
N ASP A 106 3.19 7.34 -12.48
CA ASP A 106 3.73 7.41 -11.12
C ASP A 106 2.89 8.31 -10.20
N ILE A 107 2.02 9.17 -10.74
CA ILE A 107 1.04 9.93 -9.94
C ILE A 107 0.03 9.01 -9.22
N ARG A 108 -0.16 7.79 -9.72
CA ARG A 108 -1.00 6.75 -9.12
C ARG A 108 -0.18 5.73 -8.33
N ASN A 109 1.14 5.81 -8.37
CA ASN A 109 2.01 4.90 -7.65
C ASN A 109 2.19 5.39 -6.20
N PHE A 110 1.72 4.57 -5.25
CA PHE A 110 1.78 4.89 -3.82
C PHE A 110 3.20 5.19 -3.36
N ASN A 111 4.18 4.39 -3.79
CA ASN A 111 5.58 4.56 -3.43
C ASN A 111 6.34 5.57 -4.33
N ARG A 112 5.61 6.50 -4.97
CA ARG A 112 6.16 7.62 -5.73
C ARG A 112 5.57 8.96 -5.35
N THR A 113 4.63 8.98 -4.40
CA THR A 113 3.84 10.17 -4.08
C THR A 113 4.02 10.60 -2.62
N TRP A 114 5.05 10.12 -1.91
CA TRP A 114 5.38 10.53 -0.53
C TRP A 114 6.15 11.86 -0.53
N PRO A 115 5.83 12.83 0.36
CA PRO A 115 4.94 12.75 1.52
C PRO A 115 3.46 12.99 1.20
N GLY A 116 3.13 13.21 -0.07
CA GLY A 116 1.79 13.55 -0.49
C GLY A 116 1.42 14.99 -0.15
N ARG A 117 0.18 15.37 -0.47
CA ARG A 117 -0.39 16.68 -0.14
C ARG A 117 -1.92 16.59 -0.09
N GLU A 118 -2.51 17.40 0.78
CA GLU A 118 -3.96 17.43 1.03
C GLU A 118 -4.78 17.75 -0.23
N ASN A 119 -4.26 18.61 -1.11
CA ASN A 119 -4.92 19.04 -2.35
C ASN A 119 -4.38 18.34 -3.60
N GLY A 120 -3.82 17.13 -3.44
CA GLY A 120 -3.27 16.32 -4.54
C GLY A 120 -4.28 15.37 -5.17
N THR A 121 -3.79 14.41 -5.95
CA THR A 121 -4.60 13.25 -6.41
C THR A 121 -4.91 12.30 -5.27
N ILE A 122 -5.79 11.31 -5.47
CA ILE A 122 -6.18 10.35 -4.42
C ILE A 122 -4.99 9.66 -3.76
N THR A 123 -3.94 9.33 -4.54
CA THR A 123 -2.71 8.71 -4.03
C THR A 123 -1.91 9.68 -3.17
N GLU A 124 -1.72 10.92 -3.64
CA GLU A 124 -1.05 11.98 -2.88
C GLU A 124 -1.80 12.32 -1.59
N GLN A 125 -3.14 12.34 -1.63
CA GLN A 125 -3.99 12.56 -0.45
C GLN A 125 -3.88 11.40 0.54
N THR A 126 -3.81 10.15 0.05
CA THR A 126 -3.65 8.97 0.89
C THR A 126 -2.31 9.00 1.62
N ASN A 127 -1.22 9.32 0.92
CA ASN A 127 0.10 9.45 1.53
C ASN A 127 0.17 10.62 2.51
N TYR A 128 -0.47 11.74 2.19
CA TYR A 128 -0.61 12.85 3.13
C TYR A 128 -1.33 12.42 4.42
N ALA A 129 -2.45 11.70 4.29
CA ALA A 129 -3.18 11.19 5.44
C ALA A 129 -2.33 10.24 6.30
N PHE A 130 -1.49 9.40 5.68
CA PHE A 130 -0.54 8.57 6.44
C PHE A 130 0.56 9.38 7.11
N MET A 131 1.09 10.42 6.47
CA MET A 131 2.03 11.34 7.12
C MET A 131 1.41 12.03 8.34
N GLU A 132 0.15 12.44 8.24
CA GLU A 132 -0.58 13.04 9.36
C GLU A 132 -0.85 12.00 10.46
N LEU A 133 -1.19 10.76 10.11
CA LEU A 133 -1.36 9.67 11.08
C LEU A 133 -0.05 9.35 11.82
N ILE A 134 1.08 9.26 11.10
CA ILE A 134 2.40 9.01 11.67
C ILE A 134 2.75 10.07 12.71
N LYS A 135 2.48 11.34 12.41
CA LYS A 135 2.72 12.47 13.35
C LYS A 135 1.74 12.45 14.52
N ALA A 136 0.45 12.26 14.26
CA ALA A 136 -0.59 12.29 15.28
C ALA A 136 -0.43 11.16 16.31
N GLU A 137 0.12 10.03 15.86
CA GLU A 137 0.30 8.83 16.68
C GLU A 137 1.73 8.68 17.23
N ASP A 138 2.62 9.64 16.97
CA ASP A 138 4.03 9.64 17.39
C ASP A 138 4.73 8.30 17.07
N VAL A 139 4.61 7.86 15.82
CA VAL A 139 5.12 6.56 15.38
C VAL A 139 6.64 6.52 15.47
N ASP A 140 7.16 5.61 16.30
CA ASP A 140 8.60 5.40 16.52
C ASP A 140 9.24 4.56 15.41
N VAL A 141 8.52 3.52 14.95
CA VAL A 141 8.99 2.60 13.92
C VAL A 141 7.91 2.43 12.86
N PHE A 142 8.32 2.56 11.60
CA PHE A 142 7.46 2.41 10.44
C PHE A 142 8.00 1.30 9.54
N ILE A 143 7.17 0.30 9.24
CA ILE A 143 7.50 -0.81 8.37
C ILE A 143 6.50 -0.83 7.21
N ASP A 144 7.00 -0.75 5.98
CA ASP A 144 6.22 -0.89 4.76
C ASP A 144 6.69 -2.15 4.02
N TYR A 145 5.81 -3.15 3.92
CA TYR A 145 6.15 -4.42 3.27
C TYR A 145 6.05 -4.30 1.75
N HIS A 146 7.05 -4.81 1.05
CA HIS A 146 7.08 -4.87 -0.41
C HIS A 146 7.54 -6.23 -0.93
N GLU A 147 7.15 -6.52 -2.16
CA GLU A 147 7.73 -7.57 -3.02
C GLU A 147 8.20 -6.98 -4.35
N ALA A 148 8.89 -7.79 -5.15
CA ALA A 148 9.23 -7.40 -6.51
C ALA A 148 8.01 -7.52 -7.42
N GLU A 149 7.94 -6.62 -8.38
CA GLU A 149 7.00 -6.68 -9.49
C GLU A 149 7.32 -7.88 -10.40
N LEU A 150 6.35 -8.34 -11.19
CA LEU A 150 6.58 -9.37 -12.19
C LEU A 150 7.50 -8.78 -13.27
N GLU A 151 8.79 -9.09 -13.18
CA GLU A 151 9.73 -8.75 -14.23
C GLU A 151 9.68 -9.85 -15.31
N TYR A 152 9.28 -9.50 -16.53
CA TYR A 152 9.53 -10.32 -17.70
C TYR A 152 10.73 -9.75 -18.44
N SER A 153 11.77 -10.56 -18.63
CA SER A 153 12.91 -10.17 -19.45
C SER A 153 12.45 -10.00 -20.90
N VAL A 154 12.55 -8.78 -21.42
CA VAL A 154 12.60 -8.57 -22.87
C VAL A 154 13.96 -9.09 -23.36
N MET A 155 13.95 -10.17 -24.15
CA MET A 155 15.11 -10.59 -24.95
C MET A 155 15.29 -9.66 -26.15
#